data_AF-A0A9P5V3V3-F1
#
_entry.id   AF-A0A9P5V3V3-F1
#
_cell.length_a   1.000
_cell.length_b   1.000
_cell.length_c   1.000
_cell.angle_alpha   90.00
_cell.angle_beta   90.00
_cell.angle_gamma   90.00
#
_symmetry.space_group_name_H-M   'P 1'
#
loop_
_entity.id
_entity.type
_entity.pdbx_description
1 polymer ?
#
loop_
_entity_poly.entity_id
_entity_poly.type
_entity_poly.pdbx_seq_one_letter_code
_entity_poly.pdbx_strand_id
1 'polypeptide(L)'
;MYARKLITILLVAFCALSFVLAAPPPPPATDILVVTSPPANAVYKVGEEITVKVKLPGGKKNILYKANTPIKLTIQKLIPMPNLNKKVGTVHARTLATTGFKFIAKKEYIIDTQVNMPWRVRASFDHKDRSGYSDSRGFKLVKA
;
A
#
# COMPACT_ATOMS: atom_id res chain seq x y z
N MET A 1 -19.12 -35.38 41.44
CA MET A 1 -18.95 -33.95 41.11
C MET A 1 -17.52 -33.69 40.63
N TYR A 2 -17.13 -33.95 39.37
CA TYR A 2 -15.76 -33.57 38.92
C TYR A 2 -15.55 -33.46 37.39
N ALA A 3 -16.61 -33.43 36.57
CA ALA A 3 -16.46 -33.39 35.11
C ALA A 3 -16.88 -32.07 34.45
N ARG A 4 -17.56 -31.15 35.18
CA ARG A 4 -18.08 -29.91 34.61
C ARG A 4 -17.11 -28.72 34.64
N LYS A 5 -16.01 -28.77 35.41
CA LYS A 5 -15.05 -27.66 35.48
C LYS A 5 -13.87 -27.78 34.51
N LEU A 6 -13.55 -28.97 34.00
CA LEU A 6 -12.43 -29.17 33.09
C LEU A 6 -12.73 -28.77 31.63
N ILE A 7 -13.97 -28.98 31.17
CA ILE A 7 -14.38 -28.66 29.79
C ILE A 7 -14.46 -27.15 29.57
N THR A 8 -14.87 -26.38 30.58
CA THR A 8 -14.96 -24.92 30.49
C THR A 8 -13.58 -24.25 30.51
N ILE A 9 -12.59 -24.84 31.18
CA ILE A 9 -11.21 -24.32 31.21
C ILE A 9 -10.49 -24.60 29.89
N LEU A 10 -10.78 -25.73 29.23
CA LEU A 10 -10.18 -26.04 27.92
C LEU A 10 -10.70 -25.13 26.79
N LEU A 11 -11.97 -24.68 26.86
CA LEU A 11 -12.56 -23.82 25.81
C LEU A 11 -12.13 -22.35 25.92
N VAL A 12 -11.82 -21.86 27.13
CA VAL A 12 -11.35 -20.48 27.33
C VAL A 12 -9.86 -20.35 26.98
N ALA A 13 -9.07 -21.41 27.12
CA ALA A 13 -7.65 -21.42 26.77
C ALA A 13 -7.39 -21.39 25.25
N PHE A 14 -8.32 -21.86 24.42
CA PHE A 14 -8.15 -21.88 22.96
C PHE A 14 -8.59 -20.58 22.26
N CYS A 15 -9.32 -19.70 22.95
CA CYS A 15 -9.75 -18.41 22.39
C CYS A 15 -8.70 -17.29 22.54
N ALA A 16 -7.61 -17.51 23.29
CA ALA A 16 -6.62 -16.47 23.57
C ALA A 16 -5.37 -16.53 22.66
N LEU A 17 -5.23 -17.55 21.80
CA LEU A 17 -4.02 -17.76 21.00
C LEU A 17 -4.21 -17.62 19.49
N SER A 18 -5.22 -16.86 19.07
CA SER A 18 -5.36 -16.42 17.68
C SER A 18 -4.83 -14.99 17.49
N PHE A 19 -3.74 -14.62 18.16
CA PHE A 19 -2.89 -13.57 17.60
C PHE A 19 -2.21 -14.19 16.39
N VAL A 20 -2.88 -14.12 15.24
CA VAL A 20 -2.21 -14.17 13.95
C VAL A 20 -1.08 -13.16 14.08
N LEU A 21 0.15 -13.63 14.25
CA LEU A 21 1.38 -12.85 14.14
C LEU A 21 1.43 -12.35 12.70
N ALA A 22 0.62 -11.34 12.40
CA ALA A 22 0.73 -10.59 11.17
C ALA A 22 2.14 -10.02 11.20
N ALA A 23 2.97 -10.44 10.24
CA ALA A 23 4.32 -9.91 10.10
C ALA A 23 4.25 -8.37 10.18
N PRO A 24 5.19 -7.72 10.90
CA PRO A 24 5.19 -6.27 11.00
C PRO A 24 5.15 -5.67 9.59
N PRO A 25 4.44 -4.54 9.40
CA PRO A 25 4.33 -3.93 8.08
C PRO A 25 5.73 -3.69 7.51
N PRO A 26 5.96 -3.91 6.19
CA PRO A 26 7.28 -3.71 5.59
C PRO A 26 7.81 -2.31 5.93
N PRO A 27 9.12 -2.11 6.13
CA PRO A 27 9.65 -0.79 6.46
C PRO A 27 9.60 0.16 5.25
N PRO A 28 9.59 1.49 5.46
CA PRO A 28 9.89 2.44 4.40
C PRO A 28 11.26 2.17 3.77
N ALA A 29 11.37 2.19 2.44
CA ALA A 29 12.58 1.88 1.68
C ALA A 29 12.84 2.90 0.57
N THR A 30 12.86 4.18 0.93
CA THR A 30 13.04 5.32 0.00
C THR A 30 14.43 5.39 -0.63
N ASP A 31 15.41 4.67 -0.09
CA ASP A 31 16.73 4.50 -0.68
C ASP A 31 16.76 3.49 -1.85
N ILE A 32 15.72 2.65 -2.03
CA ILE A 32 15.60 1.74 -3.18
C ILE A 32 14.50 2.17 -4.15
N LEU A 33 13.38 2.68 -3.64
CA LEU A 33 12.20 2.98 -4.42
C LEU A 33 11.61 4.29 -3.92
N VAL A 34 11.43 5.26 -4.81
CA VAL A 34 10.79 6.54 -4.47
C VAL A 34 9.61 6.74 -5.40
N VAL A 35 8.40 6.88 -4.85
CA VAL A 35 7.25 7.30 -5.65
C VAL A 35 7.34 8.80 -5.91
N THR A 36 7.35 9.20 -7.18
CA THR A 36 7.50 10.60 -7.61
C THR A 36 6.21 11.21 -8.14
N SER A 37 5.23 10.37 -8.50
CA SER A 37 3.88 10.80 -8.90
C SER A 37 2.86 9.84 -8.28
N PRO A 38 1.72 10.32 -7.76
CA PRO A 38 1.20 11.70 -7.84
C PRO A 38 1.99 12.75 -7.04
N PRO A 39 2.03 14.02 -7.50
CA PRO A 39 2.68 15.10 -6.77
C PRO A 39 1.84 15.57 -5.58
N ALA A 40 2.48 16.33 -4.68
CA ALA A 40 1.80 16.88 -3.51
C ALA A 40 0.63 17.79 -3.91
N ASN A 41 -0.49 17.66 -3.22
CA ASN A 41 -1.69 18.48 -3.37
C ASN A 41 -2.34 18.45 -4.77
N ALA A 42 -1.94 17.52 -5.64
CA ALA A 42 -2.68 17.26 -6.88
C ALA A 42 -4.15 16.98 -6.56
N VAL A 43 -5.06 17.41 -7.44
CA VAL A 43 -6.49 17.15 -7.31
C VAL A 43 -6.90 16.33 -8.53
N TYR A 44 -7.52 15.18 -8.28
CA TYR A 44 -8.13 14.36 -9.33
C TYR A 44 -9.62 14.21 -9.09
N LYS A 45 -10.40 14.33 -10.15
CA LYS A 45 -11.84 14.02 -10.15
C LYS A 45 -12.06 12.52 -10.32
N VAL A 46 -13.15 12.01 -9.77
CA VAL A 46 -13.61 10.64 -10.09
C VAL A 46 -13.75 10.50 -11.61
N GLY A 47 -13.19 9.42 -12.15
CA GLY A 47 -13.11 9.16 -13.60
C GLY A 47 -11.79 9.61 -14.24
N GLU A 48 -11.01 10.48 -13.60
CA GLU A 48 -9.71 10.90 -14.13
C GLU A 48 -8.64 9.83 -13.97
N GLU A 49 -7.68 9.85 -14.89
CA GLU A 49 -6.51 8.99 -14.85
C GLU A 49 -5.43 9.54 -13.91
N ILE A 50 -4.99 8.69 -12.99
CA ILE A 50 -3.89 8.96 -12.08
C ILE A 50 -2.66 8.22 -12.57
N THR A 51 -1.59 8.98 -12.85
CA THR A 51 -0.30 8.42 -13.24
C THR A 51 0.60 8.23 -12.02
N VAL A 52 1.04 7.00 -11.80
CA VAL A 52 2.07 6.61 -10.83
C VAL A 52 3.41 6.53 -11.54
N LYS A 53 4.40 7.25 -11.01
CA LYS A 53 5.79 7.18 -11.45
C LYS A 53 6.69 6.94 -10.26
N VAL A 54 7.80 6.26 -10.51
CA VAL A 54 8.81 5.99 -9.49
C VAL A 54 10.20 6.35 -9.99
N LYS A 55 11.06 6.69 -9.04
CA LYS A 55 12.50 6.77 -9.23
C LYS A 55 13.13 5.60 -8.48
N LEU A 56 13.99 4.86 -9.15
CA LEU A 56 14.84 3.85 -8.53
C LEU A 56 16.22 4.48 -8.32
N PRO A 57 16.67 4.77 -7.08
CA PRO A 57 18.02 5.25 -6.85
C PRO A 57 19.06 4.28 -7.43
N GLY A 58 20.08 4.82 -8.10
CA GLY A 58 21.02 4.02 -8.90
C GLY A 58 20.50 3.61 -10.29
N GLY A 59 19.27 3.97 -10.66
CA GLY A 59 18.71 3.74 -12.00
C GLY A 59 18.72 2.26 -12.38
N LYS A 60 19.30 1.93 -13.55
CA LYS A 60 19.42 0.53 -14.02
C LYS A 60 20.28 -0.36 -13.12
N LYS A 61 21.13 0.22 -12.27
CA LYS A 61 21.95 -0.55 -11.30
C LYS A 61 21.17 -0.98 -10.06
N ASN A 62 19.98 -0.42 -9.83
CA ASN A 62 19.11 -0.73 -8.71
C ASN A 62 18.69 -2.22 -8.71
N ILE A 63 18.61 -2.83 -7.52
CA ILE A 63 18.28 -4.25 -7.36
C ILE A 63 16.92 -4.62 -7.94
N LEU A 64 15.91 -3.76 -7.77
CA LEU A 64 14.55 -4.00 -8.28
C LEU A 64 14.51 -3.90 -9.80
N TYR A 65 15.30 -3.00 -10.39
CA TYR A 65 15.39 -2.88 -11.86
C TYR A 65 16.06 -4.12 -12.46
N LYS A 66 17.19 -4.56 -11.89
CA LYS A 66 17.93 -5.75 -12.35
C LYS A 66 17.07 -6.99 -12.30
N ALA A 67 16.43 -7.25 -11.16
CA ALA A 67 15.56 -8.40 -10.95
C ALA A 67 14.16 -8.25 -11.58
N ASN A 68 13.85 -7.08 -12.15
CA ASN A 68 12.53 -6.73 -12.65
C ASN A 68 11.41 -6.99 -11.64
N THR A 69 11.63 -6.67 -10.37
CA THR A 69 10.75 -7.08 -9.27
C THR A 69 9.31 -6.57 -9.46
N PRO A 70 8.28 -7.39 -9.18
CA PRO A 70 6.90 -6.94 -9.18
C PRO A 70 6.68 -5.92 -8.06
N ILE A 71 6.15 -4.76 -8.41
CA ILE A 71 5.79 -3.68 -7.49
C ILE A 71 4.28 -3.66 -7.34
N LYS A 72 3.80 -3.86 -6.11
CA LYS A 72 2.39 -3.76 -5.76
C LYS A 72 2.04 -2.31 -5.48
N LEU A 73 1.02 -1.81 -6.18
CA LEU A 73 0.51 -0.45 -6.03
C LEU A 73 -0.82 -0.48 -5.27
N THR A 74 -0.90 0.31 -4.20
CA THR A 74 -2.13 0.46 -3.42
C THR A 74 -2.45 1.92 -3.22
N ILE A 75 -3.73 2.29 -3.35
CA ILE A 75 -4.22 3.59 -2.95
C ILE A 75 -4.70 3.54 -1.50
N GLN A 76 -4.32 4.53 -0.71
CA GLN A 76 -4.57 4.58 0.72
C GLN A 76 -4.86 6.00 1.18
N LYS A 77 -5.66 6.17 2.24
CA LYS A 77 -5.74 7.44 2.96
C LYS A 77 -4.46 7.67 3.77
N LEU A 78 -4.03 8.93 3.87
CA LEU A 78 -2.94 9.35 4.74
C LEU A 78 -3.45 9.50 6.19
N ILE A 79 -3.79 8.38 6.81
CA ILE A 79 -4.24 8.30 8.22
C ILE A 79 -3.47 7.20 8.96
N PRO A 80 -3.29 7.32 10.29
CA PRO A 80 -2.63 6.30 11.10
C PRO A 80 -3.31 4.92 11.09
N MET A 81 -4.62 4.87 10.84
CA MET A 81 -5.40 3.62 10.76
C MET A 81 -6.07 3.51 9.38
N PRO A 82 -5.69 2.57 8.51
CA PRO A 82 -6.09 2.60 7.10
C PRO A 82 -7.54 2.12 6.92
N ASN A 83 -8.48 3.05 6.92
CA ASN A 83 -9.89 2.74 6.60
C ASN A 83 -10.09 2.33 5.14
N LEU A 84 -9.09 2.50 4.27
CA LEU A 84 -9.10 1.95 2.91
C LEU A 84 -7.69 1.73 2.36
N ASN A 85 -7.33 0.46 2.14
CA ASN A 85 -6.16 0.04 1.37
C ASN A 85 -6.64 -0.75 0.15
N LYS A 86 -6.71 -0.13 -1.03
CA LYS A 86 -7.17 -0.80 -2.26
C LYS A 86 -6.00 -1.03 -3.19
N LYS A 87 -5.84 -2.26 -3.67
CA LYS A 87 -4.89 -2.59 -4.73
C LYS A 87 -5.36 -1.92 -6.03
N VAL A 88 -4.50 -1.12 -6.64
CA VAL A 88 -4.76 -0.52 -7.95
C VAL A 88 -4.05 -1.27 -9.08
N GLY A 89 -2.98 -2.01 -8.76
CA GLY A 89 -2.28 -2.83 -9.74
C GLY A 89 -1.03 -3.51 -9.20
N THR A 90 -0.40 -4.30 -10.06
CA THR A 90 0.96 -4.82 -9.89
C THR A 90 1.71 -4.58 -11.19
N VAL A 91 2.87 -3.96 -11.12
CA VAL A 91 3.69 -3.61 -12.31
C VAL A 91 5.15 -3.93 -12.01
N HIS A 92 5.87 -4.47 -12.98
CA HIS A 92 7.28 -4.79 -12.80
C HIS A 92 8.13 -3.51 -12.74
N ALA A 93 9.20 -3.53 -11.95
CA ALA A 93 10.01 -2.35 -11.64
C ALA A 93 10.58 -1.66 -12.88
N ARG A 94 10.96 -2.40 -13.94
CA ARG A 94 11.46 -1.79 -15.18
C ARG A 94 10.38 -0.94 -15.84
N THR A 95 9.19 -1.51 -16.06
CA THR A 95 8.04 -0.81 -16.65
C THR A 95 7.62 0.38 -15.79
N LEU A 96 7.53 0.20 -14.48
CA LEU A 96 7.12 1.28 -13.59
C LEU A 96 8.11 2.46 -13.59
N ALA A 97 9.41 2.17 -13.72
CA ALA A 97 10.46 3.21 -13.79
C ALA A 97 10.58 3.88 -15.18
N THR A 98 10.18 3.20 -16.26
CA THR A 98 10.30 3.74 -17.63
C THR A 98 9.02 4.41 -18.11
N THR A 99 7.89 3.72 -18.02
CA THR A 99 6.60 4.19 -18.56
C THR A 99 5.66 4.67 -17.47
N GLY A 100 5.87 4.24 -16.22
CA GLY A 100 4.92 4.44 -15.13
C GLY A 100 3.73 3.48 -15.22
N PHE A 101 2.73 3.74 -14.37
CA PHE A 101 1.47 3.00 -14.31
C PHE A 101 0.31 3.97 -14.22
N LYS A 102 -0.80 3.65 -14.86
CA LYS A 102 -1.99 4.49 -14.90
C LYS A 102 -3.18 3.73 -14.33
N PHE A 103 -4.01 4.41 -13.55
CA PHE A 103 -5.28 3.85 -13.06
C PHE A 103 -6.34 4.94 -12.95
N ILE A 104 -7.61 4.55 -13.02
CA ILE A 104 -8.73 5.49 -12.94
C ILE A 104 -9.11 5.74 -11.48
N ALA A 105 -9.33 7.01 -11.13
CA ALA A 105 -9.90 7.41 -9.84
C ALA A 105 -11.35 6.94 -9.74
N LYS A 106 -11.62 5.94 -8.89
CA LYS A 106 -12.95 5.36 -8.76
C LYS A 106 -13.79 6.05 -7.69
N LYS A 107 -15.12 6.04 -7.88
CA LYS A 107 -16.09 6.54 -6.88
C LYS A 107 -15.97 5.81 -5.53
N GLU A 108 -15.65 4.51 -5.54
CA GLU A 108 -15.42 3.70 -4.32
C GLU A 108 -14.24 4.18 -3.47
N TYR A 109 -13.36 5.01 -4.02
CA TYR A 109 -12.29 5.63 -3.24
C TYR A 109 -12.82 6.80 -2.43
N ILE A 110 -13.93 7.45 -2.80
CA ILE A 110 -14.44 8.58 -2.02
C ILE A 110 -15.06 8.09 -0.71
N ILE A 111 -14.59 8.64 0.40
CA ILE A 111 -15.15 8.42 1.74
C ILE A 111 -15.69 9.77 2.20
N ASP A 112 -17.02 9.92 2.17
CA ASP A 112 -17.70 11.20 2.38
C ASP A 112 -17.47 11.80 3.78
N THR A 113 -17.17 10.97 4.78
CA THR A 113 -16.82 11.41 6.13
C THR A 113 -15.36 11.86 6.27
N GLN A 114 -14.53 11.67 5.23
CA GLN A 114 -13.08 11.92 5.26
C GLN A 114 -12.61 12.85 4.13
N VAL A 115 -13.37 13.93 3.89
CA VAL A 115 -13.10 14.91 2.83
C VAL A 115 -11.77 15.66 2.98
N ASN A 116 -11.30 15.87 4.22
CA ASN A 116 -10.07 16.60 4.52
C ASN A 116 -8.81 15.72 4.53
N MET A 117 -8.96 14.39 4.45
CA MET A 117 -7.82 13.48 4.49
C MET A 117 -7.25 13.24 3.09
N PRO A 118 -5.97 13.55 2.83
CA PRO A 118 -5.38 13.30 1.53
C PRO A 118 -5.21 11.80 1.27
N TRP A 119 -5.20 11.46 -0.01
CA TRP A 119 -4.85 10.16 -0.56
C TRP A 119 -3.36 10.05 -0.83
N ARG A 120 -2.85 8.83 -0.83
CA ARG A 120 -1.50 8.50 -1.30
C ARG A 120 -1.53 7.21 -2.10
N VAL A 121 -0.56 7.05 -2.98
CA VAL A 121 -0.23 5.77 -3.59
C VAL A 121 0.98 5.20 -2.87
N ARG A 122 0.83 3.99 -2.35
CA ARG A 122 1.94 3.20 -1.81
C ARG A 122 2.41 2.21 -2.85
N ALA A 123 3.69 2.27 -3.16
CA ALA A 123 4.40 1.26 -3.94
C ALA A 123 5.19 0.37 -2.99
N SER A 124 4.80 -0.90 -2.88
CA SER A 124 5.44 -1.90 -2.04
C SER A 124 6.08 -3.00 -2.87
N PHE A 125 7.21 -3.52 -2.42
CA PHE A 125 7.91 -4.62 -3.05
C PHE A 125 8.36 -5.63 -2.01
N ASP A 126 8.53 -6.86 -2.49
CA ASP A 126 9.17 -7.92 -1.75
C ASP A 126 10.28 -8.49 -2.64
N HIS A 127 11.53 -8.44 -2.17
CA HIS A 127 12.70 -8.82 -2.94
C HIS A 127 13.72 -9.54 -2.07
N LYS A 128 13.60 -10.88 -2.00
CA LYS A 128 14.54 -11.77 -1.29
C LYS A 128 14.87 -11.25 0.11
N ASP A 129 16.02 -10.61 0.26
CA ASP A 129 16.58 -10.13 1.54
C ASP A 129 16.08 -8.74 1.94
N ARG A 130 15.27 -8.10 1.08
CA ARG A 130 14.79 -6.74 1.29
C ARG A 130 13.38 -6.54 0.78
N SER A 131 12.47 -6.32 1.71
CA SER A 131 11.11 -5.85 1.44
C SER A 131 10.95 -4.40 1.92
N GLY A 132 9.98 -3.70 1.37
CA GLY A 132 9.70 -2.34 1.80
C GLY A 132 8.68 -1.62 0.95
N TYR A 133 8.49 -0.34 1.26
CA TYR A 133 7.58 0.51 0.51
C TYR A 133 8.06 1.95 0.38
N SER A 134 7.49 2.66 -0.59
CA SER A 134 7.50 4.12 -0.64
C SER A 134 6.09 4.64 -0.91
N ASP A 135 5.77 5.74 -0.25
CA ASP A 135 4.51 6.45 -0.46
C ASP A 135 4.74 7.65 -1.39
N SER A 136 3.73 7.95 -2.20
CA SER A 136 3.64 9.24 -2.87
C SER A 136 3.43 10.35 -1.83
N ARG A 137 3.60 11.60 -2.28
CA ARG A 137 3.04 12.73 -1.55
C ARG A 137 1.51 12.64 -1.52
N GLY A 138 0.90 13.33 -0.56
CA GLY A 138 -0.56 13.37 -0.42
C GLY A 138 -1.22 14.13 -1.57
N PHE A 139 -2.31 13.62 -2.12
CA PHE A 139 -3.15 14.24 -3.15
C PHE A 139 -4.64 14.17 -2.78
N LYS A 140 -5.51 14.90 -3.47
CA LYS A 140 -6.95 14.94 -3.22
C LYS A 140 -7.71 14.19 -4.32
N LEU A 141 -8.77 13.50 -3.90
CA LEU A 141 -9.78 12.96 -4.80
C LEU A 141 -11.09 13.69 -4.52
N VAL A 142 -11.73 14.19 -5.56
CA VAL A 142 -13.01 14.89 -5.48
C VAL A 142 -14.06 14.22 -6.36
N LYS A 143 -15.34 14.39 -6.01
CA LYS A 143 -16.44 13.97 -6.87
C LYS A 143 -16.37 14.77 -8.19
N ALA A 144 -16.81 14.14 -9.28
CA ALA A 144 -16.84 14.75 -10.62
C ALA A 144 -17.78 15.96 -10.65
#